data_AF-A0A1X4JKJ7-F1
#
_entry.id   AF-A0A1X4JKJ7-F1
#
_cell.length_a   1.000
_cell.length_b   1.000
_cell.length_c   1.000
_cell.angle_alpha   90.00
_cell.angle_beta   90.00
_cell.angle_gamma   90.00
#
_symmetry.space_group_name_H-M   'P 1'
#
loop_
_entity.id
_entity.type
_entity.pdbx_description
1 polymer ?
#
loop_
_entity_poly.entity_id
_entity_poly.type
_entity_poly.pdbx_seq_one_letter_code
_entity_poly.pdbx_strand_id
1 'polypeptide(L)'
;MKRTRSGHILGHTLGVSGVLVVALTGWCVMQSHAQQLRRAELFYWQGKCQALAYVRQTPEERGKSPQPYPRIIANSKCHEYVLVDWNRQVIIPK
;
A
#
# COMPACT_ATOMS: atom_id res chain seq x y z
N MET A 1 -50.18 27.57 -10.75
CA MET A 1 -49.41 26.44 -11.33
C MET A 1 -47.88 26.62 -11.42
N LYS A 2 -47.27 27.78 -11.07
CA LYS A 2 -45.80 27.96 -11.17
C LYS A 2 -44.99 27.39 -9.98
N ARG A 3 -45.57 27.34 -8.77
CA ARG A 3 -44.89 26.85 -7.55
C ARG A 3 -44.54 25.36 -7.57
N THR A 4 -45.37 24.53 -8.20
CA THR A 4 -45.17 23.07 -8.26
C THR A 4 -44.04 22.65 -9.20
N ARG A 5 -43.86 23.35 -10.33
CA ARG A 5 -42.72 23.12 -11.24
C ARG A 5 -41.38 23.46 -10.62
N SER A 6 -41.32 24.54 -9.83
CA SER A 6 -40.07 24.99 -9.21
C SER A 6 -39.61 24.06 -8.09
N GLY A 7 -40.54 23.52 -7.29
CA GLY A 7 -40.23 22.51 -6.27
C GLY A 7 -39.77 21.17 -6.87
N HIS A 8 -40.35 20.78 -8.01
CA HIS A 8 -39.95 19.58 -8.73
C HIS A 8 -38.51 19.68 -9.26
N ILE A 9 -38.12 20.85 -9.81
CA ILE A 9 -36.76 21.09 -10.28
C ILE A 9 -35.77 21.06 -9.11
N LEU A 10 -36.10 21.70 -7.98
CA LEU A 10 -35.24 21.67 -6.78
C LEU A 10 -35.03 20.24 -6.26
N GLY A 11 -36.09 19.45 -6.18
CA GLY A 11 -36.03 18.05 -5.75
C GLY A 11 -35.17 17.20 -6.69
N HIS A 12 -35.31 17.38 -8.00
CA HIS A 12 -34.45 16.71 -8.98
C HIS A 12 -32.99 17.13 -8.87
N THR A 13 -32.69 18.42 -8.74
CA THR A 13 -31.30 18.88 -8.56
C THR A 13 -30.69 18.34 -7.29
N LEU A 14 -31.42 18.33 -6.16
CA LEU A 14 -30.92 17.76 -4.91
C LEU A 14 -30.70 16.25 -5.01
N GLY A 15 -31.60 15.53 -5.68
CA GLY A 15 -31.44 14.10 -5.94
C GLY A 15 -30.22 13.80 -6.81
N VAL A 16 -30.06 14.51 -7.93
CA VAL A 16 -28.90 14.36 -8.82
C VAL A 16 -27.60 14.73 -8.10
N SER A 17 -27.57 15.83 -7.36
CA SER A 17 -26.40 16.22 -6.55
C SER A 17 -26.06 15.15 -5.51
N GLY A 18 -27.04 14.56 -4.84
CA GLY A 18 -26.82 13.48 -3.88
C GLY A 18 -26.19 12.24 -4.52
N VAL A 19 -26.73 11.80 -5.66
CA VAL A 19 -26.19 10.66 -6.42
C VAL A 19 -24.76 10.96 -6.88
N LEU A 20 -24.49 12.18 -7.35
CA LEU A 20 -23.17 12.59 -7.81
C LEU A 20 -22.13 12.55 -6.68
N VAL A 21 -22.50 13.01 -5.49
CA VAL A 21 -21.63 12.96 -4.29
C VAL A 21 -21.29 11.52 -3.92
N VAL A 22 -22.28 10.63 -3.89
CA VAL A 22 -22.05 9.21 -3.57
C VAL A 22 -21.14 8.56 -4.61
N ALA A 23 -21.39 8.79 -5.90
CA ALA A 23 -20.58 8.24 -6.98
C ALA A 23 -19.12 8.74 -6.91
N LEU A 24 -18.91 10.04 -6.70
CA LEU A 24 -17.57 10.62 -6.56
C LEU A 24 -16.83 10.11 -5.32
N THR A 25 -17.55 9.96 -4.20
CA THR A 25 -16.98 9.43 -2.96
C THR A 25 -16.53 7.97 -3.16
N GLY A 26 -17.38 7.13 -3.75
CA GLY A 26 -17.04 5.75 -4.08
C GLY A 26 -15.84 5.66 -5.03
N TRP A 27 -15.81 6.49 -6.07
CA TRP A 27 -14.67 6.58 -6.99
C TRP A 27 -13.37 6.96 -6.28
N CYS A 28 -13.42 7.97 -5.40
CA CYS A 28 -12.25 8.42 -4.63
C CYS A 28 -11.71 7.31 -3.73
N VAL A 29 -12.58 6.57 -3.05
CA VAL A 29 -12.18 5.41 -2.23
C VAL A 29 -11.49 4.34 -3.07
N MET A 30 -12.07 3.96 -4.21
CA MET A 30 -11.47 2.97 -5.11
C MET A 30 -10.09 3.42 -5.65
N GLN A 31 -9.97 4.68 -6.05
CA GLN A 31 -8.70 5.29 -6.45
C GLN A 31 -7.66 5.23 -5.33
N SER A 32 -8.05 5.58 -4.10
CA SER A 32 -7.14 5.56 -2.95
C SER A 32 -6.62 4.15 -2.66
N HIS A 33 -7.49 3.14 -2.73
CA HIS A 33 -7.12 1.75 -2.52
C HIS A 33 -6.15 1.26 -3.62
N ALA A 34 -6.42 1.61 -4.89
CA ALA A 34 -5.54 1.29 -6.01
C ALA A 34 -4.17 1.98 -5.90
N GLN A 35 -4.09 3.17 -5.29
CA GLN A 35 -2.80 3.82 -5.00
C GLN A 35 -2.07 3.16 -3.84
N GLN A 36 -2.78 2.72 -2.79
CA GLN A 36 -2.18 2.01 -1.67
C GLN A 36 -1.55 0.68 -2.11
N LEU A 37 -2.24 -0.10 -2.94
CA LEU A 37 -1.70 -1.34 -3.52
C LEU A 37 -0.43 -1.09 -4.33
N ARG A 38 -0.44 -0.08 -5.20
CA ARG A 38 0.75 0.31 -5.98
C ARG A 38 1.92 0.73 -5.08
N ARG A 39 1.65 1.48 -4.01
CA ARG A 39 2.71 1.86 -3.04
C ARG A 39 3.27 0.63 -2.32
N ALA A 40 2.43 -0.30 -1.89
CA ALA A 40 2.88 -1.53 -1.23
C ALA A 40 3.80 -2.35 -2.15
N GLU A 41 3.43 -2.50 -3.43
CA GLU A 41 4.26 -3.18 -4.42
C GLU A 41 5.60 -2.46 -4.66
N LEU A 42 5.61 -1.13 -4.76
CA LEU A 42 6.84 -0.35 -4.89
C LEU A 42 7.77 -0.53 -3.68
N PHE A 43 7.22 -0.49 -2.45
CA PHE A 43 8.01 -0.72 -1.23
C PHE A 43 8.56 -2.14 -1.16
N TYR A 44 7.78 -3.14 -1.58
CA TYR A 44 8.24 -4.53 -1.67
C TYR A 44 9.46 -4.67 -2.61
N TRP A 45 9.37 -4.10 -3.81
CA TRP A 45 10.48 -4.13 -4.78
C TRP A 45 11.69 -3.32 -4.32
N GLN A 46 11.49 -2.16 -3.70
CA GLN A 46 12.58 -1.37 -3.11
C GLN A 46 13.31 -2.16 -2.01
N GLY A 47 12.57 -2.80 -1.10
CA GLY A 47 13.16 -3.63 -0.05
C GLY A 47 13.99 -4.78 -0.61
N LYS A 48 13.50 -5.46 -1.67
CA LYS A 48 14.26 -6.49 -2.38
C LYS A 48 15.53 -5.96 -3.02
N CYS A 49 15.45 -4.83 -3.73
CA CYS A 49 16.61 -4.21 -4.36
C CYS A 49 17.67 -3.80 -3.32
N GLN A 50 17.24 -3.27 -2.17
CA GLN A 50 18.13 -2.89 -1.08
C GLN A 50 18.82 -4.11 -0.44
N ALA A 51 18.07 -5.19 -0.20
CA ALA A 51 18.64 -6.45 0.30
C ALA A 51 19.65 -7.05 -0.69
N LEU A 52 19.34 -7.03 -2.00
CA LEU A 52 20.26 -7.52 -3.04
C LEU A 52 21.52 -6.66 -3.16
N ALA A 53 21.39 -5.33 -3.10
CA ALA A 53 22.53 -4.41 -3.12
C ALA A 53 23.46 -4.67 -1.92
N TYR A 54 22.90 -4.92 -0.74
CA TYR A 54 23.67 -5.25 0.46
C TYR A 54 24.47 -6.55 0.31
N VAL A 55 23.83 -7.63 -0.18
CA VAL A 55 24.50 -8.91 -0.43
C VAL A 55 25.64 -8.75 -1.46
N ARG A 56 25.47 -7.88 -2.47
CA ARG A 56 26.51 -7.59 -3.46
C ARG A 56 27.67 -6.76 -2.90
N GLN A 57 27.38 -5.81 -2.00
CA GLN A 57 28.39 -4.94 -1.39
C GLN A 57 29.17 -5.63 -0.27
N THR A 58 28.64 -6.70 0.31
CA THR A 58 29.23 -7.39 1.47
C THR A 58 29.58 -8.85 1.16
N PRO A 59 30.51 -9.13 0.22
CA PRO A 59 30.92 -10.49 -0.09
C PRO A 59 31.70 -11.18 1.06
N GLU A 60 32.32 -10.40 1.96
CA GLU A 60 33.18 -10.90 3.05
C GLU A 60 32.46 -11.62 4.19
N GLU A 61 31.14 -11.44 4.36
CA GLU A 61 30.41 -12.07 5.46
C GLU A 61 29.95 -13.50 5.18
N ARG A 62 30.17 -14.01 3.96
CA ARG A 62 29.84 -15.40 3.58
C ARG A 62 30.53 -16.48 4.43
N GLY A 63 31.50 -16.12 5.28
CA GLY A 63 32.25 -17.06 6.11
C GLY A 63 32.17 -16.89 7.63
N LYS A 64 31.52 -15.84 8.16
CA LYS A 64 31.54 -15.55 9.62
C LYS A 64 30.22 -15.83 10.34
N SER A 65 29.10 -15.89 9.63
CA SER A 65 27.80 -16.24 10.22
C SER A 65 27.46 -17.70 9.93
N PRO A 66 27.19 -18.53 10.97
CA PRO A 66 26.71 -19.91 10.79
C PRO A 66 25.27 -19.97 10.24
N GLN A 67 24.60 -18.83 10.08
CA GLN A 67 23.22 -18.76 9.59
C GLN A 67 23.14 -18.05 8.24
N PRO A 68 22.42 -18.62 7.26
CA PRO A 68 22.23 -17.99 5.96
C PRO A 68 21.32 -16.77 6.10
N TYR A 69 21.85 -15.60 5.75
CA TYR A 69 21.08 -14.38 5.52
C TYR A 69 20.75 -14.23 4.02
N PRO A 70 19.63 -13.58 3.66
CA PRO A 70 18.58 -13.06 4.52
C PRO A 70 17.64 -14.15 5.06
N ARG A 71 17.13 -13.97 6.29
CA ARG A 71 16.24 -14.94 6.96
C ARG A 71 15.00 -14.25 7.52
N ILE A 72 13.82 -14.83 7.33
CA ILE A 72 12.59 -14.39 7.99
C ILE A 72 12.67 -14.79 9.47
N ILE A 73 12.68 -13.81 10.37
CA ILE A 73 12.76 -14.01 11.82
C ILE A 73 11.40 -13.90 12.51
N ALA A 74 10.46 -13.16 11.92
CA ALA A 74 9.10 -13.09 12.41
C ALA A 74 8.12 -12.86 11.26
N ASN A 75 6.93 -13.42 11.38
CA ASN A 75 5.84 -13.25 10.42
C ASN A 75 4.61 -12.73 11.17
N SER A 76 4.08 -11.61 10.70
CA SER A 76 2.82 -11.02 11.15
C SER A 76 1.80 -11.08 10.00
N LYS A 77 0.51 -10.89 10.32
CA LYS A 77 -0.55 -10.87 9.30
C LYS A 77 -0.31 -9.84 8.19
N CYS A 78 0.44 -8.77 8.47
CA CYS A 78 0.66 -7.67 7.53
C CYS A 78 2.14 -7.45 7.16
N HIS A 79 3.08 -8.10 7.85
CA HIS A 79 4.51 -7.81 7.70
C HIS A 79 5.37 -9.06 7.90
N GLU A 80 6.44 -9.18 7.12
CA GLU A 80 7.55 -10.10 7.33
C GLU A 80 8.76 -9.33 7.84
N TYR A 81 9.32 -9.79 8.95
CA TYR A 81 10.55 -9.25 9.50
C TYR A 81 11.70 -10.09 8.97
N VAL A 82 12.52 -9.50 8.10
CA VAL A 82 13.65 -10.16 7.46
C VAL A 82 14.93 -9.63 8.06
N LEU A 83 15.68 -10.51 8.70
CA LEU A 83 17.03 -10.25 9.19
C LEU A 83 17.96 -10.35 7.98
N VAL A 84 18.57 -9.23 7.60
CA VAL A 84 19.50 -9.14 6.45
C VAL A 84 20.96 -9.24 6.91
N ASP A 85 21.20 -9.05 8.21
CA ASP A 85 22.49 -9.17 8.90
C ASP A 85 22.23 -9.31 10.43
N TRP A 86 23.23 -9.73 11.21
CA TRP A 86 23.21 -9.90 12.66
C TRP A 86 22.61 -8.70 13.42
N ASN A 87 22.82 -7.48 12.92
CA ASN A 87 22.35 -6.24 13.55
C ASN A 87 21.30 -5.48 12.74
N ARG A 88 20.82 -6.00 11.60
CA ARG A 88 19.93 -5.25 10.70
C ARG A 88 18.70 -6.05 10.29
N GLN A 89 17.54 -5.49 10.63
CA GLN A 89 16.22 -6.00 10.26
C GLN A 89 15.57 -5.08 9.23
N VAL A 90 14.92 -5.68 8.23
CA VAL A 90 14.07 -5.01 7.25
C VAL A 90 12.65 -5.53 7.41
N ILE A 91 11.68 -4.62 7.42
CA ILE A 91 10.27 -4.96 7.49
C ILE A 91 9.73 -4.95 6.06
N ILE A 92 9.29 -6.11 5.58
CA ILE A 92 8.67 -6.28 4.26
C ILE A 92 7.16 -6.38 4.46
N PRO A 93 6.35 -5.44 3.96
CA PRO A 93 4.90 -5.58 4.01
C PRO A 93 4.45 -6.77 3.14
N LYS A 94 3.41 -7.49 3.59
CA LYS A 94 2.72 -8.54 2.82
C LYS A 94 1.63 -7.97 1.91
#